data_AF-A0AAU7UJF2-F1
#
_entry.id   AF-A0AAU7UJF2-F1
#
_cell.length_a   1.000
_cell.length_b   1.000
_cell.length_c   1.000
_cell.angle_alpha   90.00
_cell.angle_beta   90.00
_cell.angle_gamma   90.00
#
_symmetry.space_group_name_H-M   'P 1'
#
loop_
_entity.id
_entity.type
_entity.pdbx_description
1 polymer ?
#
loop_
_entity_poly.entity_id
_entity_poly.type
_entity_poly.pdbx_seq_one_letter_code
_entity_poly.pdbx_strand_id
1 'polypeptide(L)'
;MWWKLAVILLVIVVFMILAFNPGHFSSQRFGGFAPNGIGPIFAALPAAGIVFSYLGFRQGVEFAGETTNPQKNVPFAVIGSILVTGVIYIALQAAFIGALPTDLLEGGWKNLAFNNDAGTLAEISLLLGAVWLAVILYADAIVSPADTGLIYTALAPRLSYSQAKVGNAPRALAKLNKHGVPWISLLVVFIVSCIMFLPFPSWAKLVGFITSGTVLSFATGPVVVAALRRQLPEQERPFKLPGNDVLPIIGFICANLIVYWTGWETNWKLFLAVAIGYVVMVLHHIFAKDKARLPDLKMRSGWWMILWMAGLVLLSLIGHYGGGLDIMGFIWGEVVTVIFSVIVFYVGISCRLSPEEAVEAVEQTQRADD
;
A
#
# COMPACT_ATOMS: atom_id res chain seq x y z
N MET A 1 -1.89 8.35 -18.07
CA MET A 1 -0.67 8.90 -17.42
C MET A 1 -0.46 10.41 -17.66
N TRP A 2 -0.21 10.89 -18.89
CA TRP A 2 0.16 12.30 -19.14
C TRP A 2 -0.88 13.33 -18.69
N TRP A 3 -2.17 13.03 -18.87
CA TRP A 3 -3.27 13.85 -18.37
C TRP A 3 -3.12 14.18 -16.88
N LYS A 4 -2.94 13.14 -16.04
CA LYS A 4 -2.83 13.26 -14.58
C LYS A 4 -1.69 14.20 -14.18
N LEU A 5 -0.52 13.99 -14.78
CA LEU A 5 0.67 14.79 -14.52
C LEU A 5 0.48 16.24 -14.97
N ALA A 6 -0.13 16.45 -16.15
CA ALA A 6 -0.39 17.78 -16.67
C ALA A 6 -1.36 18.56 -15.76
N VAL A 7 -2.43 17.94 -15.28
CA VAL A 7 -3.39 18.58 -14.37
C VAL A 7 -2.72 18.95 -13.05
N ILE A 8 -1.96 18.05 -12.43
CA ILE A 8 -1.26 18.35 -11.17
C ILE A 8 -0.25 19.48 -11.34
N LEU A 9 0.57 19.45 -12.40
CA LEU A 9 1.54 20.51 -12.67
C LEU A 9 0.86 21.85 -12.97
N LEU A 10 -0.27 21.83 -13.67
CA LEU A 10 -1.07 23.02 -13.93
C LEU A 10 -1.60 23.63 -12.62
N VAL A 11 -2.15 22.82 -11.72
CA VAL A 11 -2.61 23.28 -10.40
C VAL A 11 -1.47 23.91 -9.62
N ILE A 12 -0.31 23.24 -9.57
CA ILE A 12 0.88 23.72 -8.89
C ILE A 12 1.27 25.12 -9.39
N VAL A 13 1.37 25.29 -10.71
CA VAL A 13 1.77 26.55 -11.34
C VAL A 13 0.73 27.65 -11.08
N VAL A 14 -0.55 27.36 -11.27
CA VAL A 14 -1.62 28.35 -11.08
C VAL A 14 -1.70 28.81 -9.63
N PHE A 15 -1.63 27.89 -8.67
CA PHE A 15 -1.67 28.22 -7.25
C PHE A 15 -0.44 29.03 -6.84
N MET A 16 0.74 28.67 -7.37
CA MET A 16 1.96 29.43 -7.11
C MET A 16 1.90 30.87 -7.66
N ILE A 17 1.25 31.08 -8.80
CA ILE A 17 1.17 32.41 -9.44
C ILE A 17 0.08 33.27 -8.80
N LEU A 18 -1.10 32.70 -8.54
CA LEU A 18 -2.28 33.50 -8.17
C LEU A 18 -2.29 33.92 -6.69
N ALA A 19 -1.78 33.09 -5.78
CA ALA A 19 -2.07 33.27 -4.36
C ALA A 19 -0.96 32.82 -3.40
N PHE A 20 0.25 32.54 -3.88
CA PHE A 20 1.29 31.96 -3.03
C PHE A 20 1.75 32.92 -1.93
N ASN A 21 1.47 32.54 -0.68
CA ASN A 21 1.94 33.24 0.50
C ASN A 21 2.91 32.37 1.32
N PRO A 22 4.22 32.70 1.33
CA PRO A 22 5.22 31.99 2.13
C PRO A 22 4.96 32.04 3.65
N GLY A 23 4.19 33.03 4.12
CA GLY A 23 3.85 33.19 5.54
C GLY A 23 3.04 32.03 6.12
N HIS A 24 2.36 31.23 5.29
CA HIS A 24 1.52 30.12 5.77
C HIS A 24 2.31 28.91 6.29
N PHE A 25 3.61 28.79 5.99
CA PHE A 25 4.40 27.60 6.34
C PHE A 25 4.96 27.60 7.76
N SER A 26 5.39 28.76 8.26
CA SER A 26 6.16 28.85 9.51
C SER A 26 5.68 29.95 10.45
N SER A 27 4.60 30.66 10.08
CA SER A 27 4.05 31.68 10.96
C SER A 27 3.54 31.08 12.26
N GLN A 28 4.04 31.59 13.39
CA GLN A 28 3.53 31.22 14.71
C GLN A 28 2.05 31.59 14.88
N ARG A 29 1.54 32.55 14.08
CA ARG A 29 0.11 32.93 14.06
C ARG A 29 -0.80 31.74 13.76
N PHE A 30 -0.32 30.77 12.96
CA PHE A 30 -1.10 29.59 12.56
C PHE A 30 -0.62 28.31 13.27
N GLY A 31 0.21 28.41 14.31
CA GLY A 31 0.71 27.26 15.06
C GLY A 31 2.00 26.61 14.52
N GLY A 32 2.67 27.25 13.56
CA GLY A 32 3.97 26.79 13.02
C GLY A 32 3.87 25.52 12.15
N PHE A 33 4.97 24.76 12.08
CA PHE A 33 5.09 23.58 11.19
C PHE A 33 4.21 22.39 11.59
N ALA A 34 4.03 22.17 12.89
CA ALA A 34 3.28 21.02 13.43
C ALA A 34 2.24 21.50 14.46
N PRO A 35 1.19 22.23 14.04
CA PRO A 35 0.21 22.87 14.93
C PRO A 35 -0.56 21.86 15.80
N ASN A 36 -0.64 20.61 15.37
CA ASN A 36 -1.31 19.52 16.07
C ASN A 36 -0.32 18.56 16.76
N GLY A 37 0.97 18.89 16.79
CA GLY A 37 2.04 17.99 17.21
C GLY A 37 2.48 17.01 16.11
N ILE A 38 3.49 16.20 16.44
CA ILE A 38 4.14 15.30 15.47
C ILE A 38 3.31 14.02 15.25
N GLY A 39 2.63 13.50 16.29
CA GLY A 39 1.84 12.26 16.20
C GLY A 39 0.80 12.26 15.07
N PRO A 40 0.00 13.32 14.90
CA PRO A 40 -0.95 13.42 13.78
C PRO A 40 -0.32 13.39 12.39
N ILE A 41 0.95 13.77 12.23
CA ILE A 41 1.67 13.66 10.95
C ILE A 41 1.77 12.19 10.54
N PHE A 42 2.10 11.31 11.48
CA PHE A 42 2.17 9.87 11.25
C PHE A 42 0.79 9.24 11.05
N ALA A 43 -0.22 9.65 11.82
CA ALA A 43 -1.60 9.21 11.62
C ALA A 43 -2.15 9.58 10.24
N ALA A 44 -1.76 10.73 9.69
CA ALA A 44 -2.18 11.19 8.38
C ALA A 44 -1.60 10.33 7.23
N LEU A 45 -0.46 9.66 7.43
CA LEU A 45 0.16 8.84 6.39
C LEU A 45 -0.80 7.79 5.81
N PRO A 46 -1.47 6.94 6.61
CA PRO A 46 -2.53 6.06 6.13
C PRO A 46 -3.89 6.77 6.04
N ALA A 47 -4.28 7.57 7.04
CA ALA A 47 -5.67 8.05 7.15
C ALA A 47 -6.04 9.10 6.10
N ALA A 48 -5.08 9.92 5.66
CA ALA A 48 -5.28 10.90 4.59
C ALA A 48 -4.92 10.34 3.20
N GLY A 49 -4.61 9.04 3.09
CA GLY A 49 -4.28 8.40 1.83
C GLY A 49 -2.92 8.81 1.23
N ILE A 50 -1.99 9.32 2.05
CA ILE A 50 -0.65 9.68 1.56
C ILE A 50 0.06 8.42 1.07
N VAL A 51 0.15 7.37 1.90
CA VAL A 51 0.77 6.10 1.51
C VAL A 51 0.00 5.44 0.36
N PHE A 52 -1.35 5.51 0.38
CA PHE A 52 -2.19 5.04 -0.71
C PHE A 52 -1.79 5.63 -2.06
N SER A 53 -1.50 6.93 -2.09
CA SER A 53 -1.12 7.66 -3.30
C SER A 53 0.24 7.21 -3.89
N TYR A 54 1.05 6.46 -3.13
CA TYR A 54 2.31 5.87 -3.59
C TYR A 54 2.21 4.39 -3.98
N LEU A 55 1.06 3.72 -3.82
CA LEU A 55 0.95 2.27 -4.07
C LEU A 55 1.07 1.86 -5.56
N GLY A 56 1.15 2.81 -6.48
CA GLY A 56 1.18 2.60 -7.93
C GLY A 56 2.49 2.04 -8.52
N PHE A 57 3.55 1.84 -7.72
CA PHE A 57 4.83 1.33 -8.24
C PHE A 57 4.80 -0.18 -8.55
N ARG A 58 3.91 -0.93 -7.90
CA ARG A 58 3.87 -2.40 -7.96
C ARG A 58 3.49 -2.90 -9.36
N GLN A 59 2.60 -2.20 -10.02
CA GLN A 59 2.05 -2.57 -11.32
C GLN A 59 3.17 -2.66 -12.37
N GLY A 60 4.16 -1.75 -12.30
CA GLY A 60 5.35 -1.81 -13.15
C GLY A 60 6.19 -3.07 -12.93
N VAL A 61 6.20 -3.60 -11.70
CA VAL A 61 6.89 -4.88 -11.38
C VAL A 61 6.08 -6.08 -11.86
N GLU A 62 4.76 -6.04 -11.77
CA GLU A 62 3.90 -7.13 -12.25
C GLU A 62 3.94 -7.30 -13.77
N PHE A 63 4.19 -6.20 -14.51
CA PHE A 63 4.44 -6.22 -15.95
C PHE A 63 5.94 -6.35 -16.32
N ALA A 64 6.81 -6.68 -15.36
CA ALA A 64 8.25 -6.84 -15.62
C ALA A 64 8.52 -7.89 -16.70
N GLY A 65 7.73 -8.97 -16.77
CA GLY A 65 7.88 -10.02 -17.78
C GLY A 65 7.59 -9.59 -19.22
N GLU A 66 6.86 -8.49 -19.41
CA GLU A 66 6.52 -7.93 -20.72
C GLU A 66 7.52 -6.83 -21.14
N THR A 67 8.56 -6.59 -20.33
CA THR A 67 9.52 -5.51 -20.54
C THR A 67 10.76 -6.00 -21.29
N THR A 68 11.28 -5.19 -22.23
CA THR A 68 12.44 -5.53 -23.07
C THR A 68 13.75 -5.76 -22.30
N ASN A 69 13.98 -5.01 -21.22
CA ASN A 69 15.12 -5.19 -20.32
C ASN A 69 14.67 -5.07 -18.86
N PRO A 70 14.11 -6.13 -18.25
CA PRO A 70 13.56 -6.07 -16.89
C PRO A 70 14.61 -5.68 -15.85
N GLN A 71 15.87 -6.10 -16.04
CA GLN A 71 17.00 -5.82 -15.14
C GLN A 71 17.26 -4.34 -14.92
N LYS A 72 17.15 -3.53 -15.98
CA LYS A 72 17.38 -2.09 -15.91
C LYS A 72 16.08 -1.30 -15.76
N ASN A 73 15.04 -1.71 -16.48
CA ASN A 73 13.81 -0.94 -16.58
C ASN A 73 12.97 -1.04 -15.31
N VAL A 74 12.92 -2.20 -14.63
CA VAL A 74 12.11 -2.35 -13.42
C VAL A 74 12.65 -1.50 -12.26
N PRO A 75 13.95 -1.55 -11.91
CA PRO A 75 14.48 -0.69 -10.84
C PRO A 75 14.34 0.81 -11.18
N PHE A 76 14.61 1.20 -12.42
CA PHE A 76 14.47 2.59 -12.85
C PHE A 76 13.02 3.06 -12.79
N ALA A 77 12.07 2.24 -13.25
CA ALA A 77 10.65 2.55 -13.21
C ALA A 77 10.16 2.69 -11.77
N VAL A 78 10.48 1.76 -10.87
CA VAL A 78 10.02 1.77 -9.46
C VAL A 78 10.60 2.97 -8.70
N ILE A 79 11.92 3.15 -8.73
CA ILE A 79 12.59 4.23 -7.99
C ILE A 79 12.23 5.58 -8.62
N GLY A 80 12.31 5.67 -9.94
CA GLY A 80 11.97 6.88 -10.69
C GLY A 80 10.53 7.31 -10.47
N SER A 81 9.57 6.38 -10.49
CA SER A 81 8.17 6.71 -10.24
C SER A 81 7.95 7.24 -8.83
N ILE A 82 8.60 6.65 -7.82
CA ILE A 82 8.46 7.11 -6.42
C ILE A 82 9.09 8.49 -6.25
N LEU A 83 10.30 8.73 -6.77
CA LEU A 83 10.99 10.00 -6.63
C LEU A 83 10.28 11.14 -7.36
N VAL A 84 9.91 10.93 -8.63
CA VAL A 84 9.20 11.95 -9.42
C VAL A 84 7.85 12.28 -8.79
N THR A 85 7.09 11.26 -8.39
CA THR A 85 5.81 11.46 -7.69
C THR A 85 6.01 12.17 -6.36
N GLY A 86 7.07 11.84 -5.63
CA GLY A 86 7.42 12.49 -4.37
C GLY A 86 7.67 13.99 -4.52
N VAL A 87 8.48 14.38 -5.51
CA VAL A 87 8.74 15.79 -5.81
C VAL A 87 7.44 16.52 -6.19
N ILE A 88 6.63 15.93 -7.06
CA ILE A 88 5.37 16.53 -7.52
C ILE A 88 4.38 16.67 -6.35
N TYR A 89 4.24 15.66 -5.50
CA TYR A 89 3.33 15.73 -4.36
C TYR A 89 3.81 16.74 -3.32
N ILE A 90 5.11 16.84 -3.03
CA ILE A 90 5.65 17.88 -2.14
C ILE A 90 5.37 19.27 -2.72
N ALA A 91 5.61 19.46 -4.02
CA ALA A 91 5.32 20.72 -4.70
C ALA A 91 3.83 21.07 -4.67
N LEU A 92 2.94 20.08 -4.84
CA LEU A 92 1.50 20.26 -4.73
C LEU A 92 1.07 20.64 -3.31
N GLN A 93 1.63 20.00 -2.28
CA GLN A 93 1.35 20.37 -0.89
C GLN A 93 1.83 21.79 -0.59
N ALA A 94 3.01 22.18 -1.08
CA ALA A 94 3.51 23.54 -0.95
C ALA A 94 2.61 24.56 -1.67
N ALA A 95 2.18 24.27 -2.90
CA ALA A 95 1.25 25.10 -3.64
C ALA A 95 -0.10 25.24 -2.92
N PHE A 96 -0.63 24.15 -2.36
CA PHE A 96 -1.85 24.14 -1.57
C PHE A 96 -1.76 25.03 -0.32
N ILE A 97 -0.73 24.83 0.52
CA ILE A 97 -0.51 25.61 1.74
C ILE A 97 -0.32 27.09 1.39
N GLY A 98 0.47 27.38 0.36
CA GLY A 98 0.76 28.73 -0.08
C GLY A 98 -0.48 29.46 -0.61
N ALA A 99 -1.34 28.78 -1.37
CA ALA A 99 -2.49 29.39 -2.04
C ALA A 99 -3.77 29.46 -1.19
N LEU A 100 -3.74 28.95 0.05
CA LEU A 100 -4.89 28.93 0.94
C LEU A 100 -5.28 30.36 1.36
N PRO A 101 -6.54 30.80 1.22
CA PRO A 101 -6.96 32.11 1.70
C PRO A 101 -6.73 32.28 3.20
N THR A 102 -6.12 33.41 3.60
CA THR A 102 -5.73 33.66 5.00
C THR A 102 -6.91 33.63 5.96
N ASP A 103 -8.10 34.06 5.52
CA ASP A 103 -9.33 34.07 6.31
C ASP A 103 -9.72 32.67 6.80
N LEU A 104 -9.46 31.63 5.99
CA LEU A 104 -9.72 30.24 6.35
C LEU A 104 -8.72 29.71 7.39
N LEU A 105 -7.54 30.34 7.50
CA LEU A 105 -6.50 29.97 8.45
C LEU A 105 -6.62 30.72 9.79
N GLU A 106 -7.43 31.77 9.90
CA GLU A 106 -7.56 32.55 11.13
C GLU A 106 -8.14 31.74 12.29
N GLY A 107 -9.00 30.76 12.00
CA GLY A 107 -9.48 29.77 12.98
C GLY A 107 -8.44 28.70 13.35
N GLY A 108 -7.26 28.72 12.73
CA GLY A 108 -6.21 27.70 12.86
C GLY A 108 -6.50 26.43 12.04
N TRP A 109 -5.45 25.66 11.75
CA TRP A 109 -5.52 24.45 10.89
C TRP A 109 -6.54 23.40 11.34
N LYS A 110 -6.91 23.36 12.63
CA LYS A 110 -7.93 22.44 13.15
C LYS A 110 -9.35 22.78 12.68
N ASN A 111 -9.62 24.05 12.42
CA ASN A 111 -10.94 24.55 12.05
C ASN A 111 -11.05 24.80 10.54
N LEU A 112 -10.03 24.38 9.77
CA LEU A 112 -10.09 24.44 8.32
C LEU A 112 -11.15 23.45 7.83
N ALA A 113 -12.33 23.98 7.52
CA ALA A 113 -13.45 23.24 6.96
C ALA A 113 -13.76 23.80 5.58
N PHE A 114 -13.89 22.88 4.62
CA PHE A 114 -14.34 23.15 3.28
C PHE A 114 -15.83 22.81 3.22
N ASN A 115 -16.65 23.69 2.65
CA ASN A 115 -18.11 23.54 2.67
C ASN A 115 -18.59 22.53 1.62
N ASN A 116 -17.72 22.13 0.69
CA ASN A 116 -18.08 21.27 -0.42
C ASN A 116 -17.31 19.94 -0.35
N ASP A 117 -18.04 18.82 -0.35
CA ASP A 117 -17.46 17.47 -0.46
C ASP A 117 -16.77 17.22 -1.82
N ALA A 118 -16.86 18.17 -2.75
CA ALA A 118 -16.37 18.07 -4.13
C ALA A 118 -14.84 18.18 -4.28
N GLY A 119 -14.08 18.37 -3.19
CA GLY A 119 -12.62 18.28 -3.19
C GLY A 119 -11.90 19.63 -2.99
N THR A 120 -10.93 19.63 -2.08
CA THR A 120 -10.30 20.84 -1.54
C THR A 120 -9.55 21.68 -2.57
N LEU A 121 -8.87 21.06 -3.53
CA LEU A 121 -8.16 21.77 -4.61
C LEU A 121 -9.13 22.52 -5.55
N ALA A 122 -10.28 21.93 -5.85
CA ALA A 122 -11.29 22.57 -6.69
C ALA A 122 -11.92 23.75 -5.95
N GLU A 123 -12.19 23.60 -4.65
CA GLU A 123 -12.71 24.67 -3.81
C GLU A 123 -11.75 25.86 -3.71
N ILE A 124 -10.46 25.63 -3.46
CA ILE A 124 -9.46 26.70 -3.50
C ILE A 124 -9.42 27.37 -4.88
N SER A 125 -9.48 26.59 -5.96
CA SER A 125 -9.51 27.16 -7.31
C SER A 125 -10.71 28.11 -7.52
N LEU A 126 -11.88 27.77 -6.99
CA LEU A 126 -13.06 28.63 -7.02
C LEU A 126 -12.88 29.89 -6.17
N LEU A 127 -12.32 29.76 -4.97
CA LEU A 127 -12.05 30.90 -4.07
C LEU A 127 -11.05 31.89 -4.68
N LEU A 128 -10.10 31.40 -5.48
CA LEU A 128 -9.15 32.23 -6.23
C LEU A 128 -9.74 32.81 -7.53
N GLY A 129 -11.00 32.53 -7.85
CA GLY A 129 -11.64 32.94 -9.10
C GLY A 129 -11.24 32.13 -10.33
N ALA A 130 -10.42 31.09 -10.18
CA ALA A 130 -9.99 30.18 -11.24
C ALA A 130 -11.02 29.07 -11.51
N VAL A 131 -12.25 29.46 -11.86
CA VAL A 131 -13.37 28.52 -12.09
C VAL A 131 -13.05 27.48 -13.16
N TRP A 132 -12.33 27.87 -14.21
CA TRP A 132 -11.89 26.96 -15.27
C TRP A 132 -10.99 25.83 -14.74
N LEU A 133 -10.15 26.11 -13.74
CA LEU A 133 -9.27 25.12 -13.12
C LEU A 133 -10.08 24.15 -12.25
N ALA A 134 -11.09 24.64 -11.53
CA ALA A 134 -12.01 23.79 -10.79
C ALA A 134 -12.75 22.80 -11.70
N VAL A 135 -13.21 23.24 -12.88
CA VAL A 135 -13.85 22.36 -13.88
C VAL A 135 -12.88 21.28 -14.38
N ILE A 136 -11.62 21.62 -14.64
CA ILE A 136 -10.59 20.65 -15.03
C ILE A 136 -10.35 19.64 -13.90
N LEU A 137 -10.27 20.10 -12.65
CA LEU A 137 -10.11 19.24 -11.48
C LEU A 137 -11.28 18.27 -11.30
N TYR A 138 -12.51 18.71 -11.55
CA TYR A 138 -13.68 17.82 -11.53
C TYR A 138 -13.66 16.79 -12.66
N ALA A 139 -13.23 17.18 -13.86
CA ALA A 139 -13.04 16.24 -14.95
C ALA A 139 -11.92 15.23 -14.61
N ASP A 140 -10.82 15.69 -14.00
CA ASP A 140 -9.74 14.84 -13.55
C ASP A 140 -10.16 13.85 -12.45
N ALA A 141 -11.02 14.27 -11.52
CA ALA A 141 -11.60 13.39 -10.50
C ALA A 141 -12.37 12.19 -11.08
N ILE A 142 -12.74 12.23 -12.36
CA ILE A 142 -13.32 11.10 -13.10
C ILE A 142 -12.23 10.34 -13.87
N VAL A 143 -11.46 11.06 -14.70
CA VAL A 143 -10.47 10.46 -15.61
C VAL A 143 -9.35 9.75 -14.85
N SER A 144 -8.86 10.37 -13.76
CA SER A 144 -7.72 9.86 -13.01
C SER A 144 -8.00 8.55 -12.28
N PRO A 145 -9.06 8.44 -11.46
CA PRO A 145 -9.45 7.17 -10.84
C PRO A 145 -9.86 6.11 -11.86
N ALA A 146 -10.52 6.48 -12.97
CA ALA A 146 -10.91 5.53 -14.01
C ALA A 146 -9.69 4.82 -14.64
N ASP A 147 -8.65 5.58 -14.99
CA ASP A 147 -7.37 5.03 -15.50
C ASP A 147 -6.72 4.09 -14.48
N THR A 148 -6.71 4.45 -13.20
CA THR A 148 -6.19 3.57 -12.13
C THR A 148 -7.03 2.30 -12.01
N GLY A 149 -8.36 2.42 -12.05
CA GLY A 149 -9.30 1.29 -11.99
C GLY A 149 -9.13 0.31 -13.15
N LEU A 150 -8.85 0.80 -14.36
CA LEU A 150 -8.56 -0.03 -15.52
C LEU A 150 -7.30 -0.89 -15.30
N ILE A 151 -6.23 -0.29 -14.78
CA ILE A 151 -4.97 -1.00 -14.48
C ILE A 151 -5.21 -2.12 -13.46
N TYR A 152 -5.91 -1.83 -12.36
CA TYR A 152 -6.19 -2.84 -11.32
C TYR A 152 -7.14 -3.93 -11.82
N THR A 153 -8.11 -3.58 -12.68
CA THR A 153 -9.03 -4.55 -13.30
C THR A 153 -8.29 -5.53 -14.20
N ALA A 154 -7.21 -5.09 -14.86
CA ALA A 154 -6.37 -5.96 -15.67
C ALA A 154 -5.45 -6.87 -14.82
N LEU A 155 -4.98 -6.38 -13.67
CA LEU A 155 -3.96 -7.06 -12.86
C LEU A 155 -4.52 -8.01 -11.80
N ALA A 156 -5.55 -7.60 -11.06
CA ALA A 156 -6.10 -8.41 -9.98
C ALA A 156 -6.54 -9.83 -10.42
N PRO A 157 -7.16 -10.02 -11.61
CA PRO A 157 -7.47 -11.35 -12.12
C PRO A 157 -6.22 -12.17 -12.47
N ARG A 158 -5.14 -11.53 -12.92
CA ARG A 158 -3.87 -12.21 -13.24
C ARG A 158 -3.19 -12.74 -11.98
N LEU A 159 -3.25 -12.00 -10.88
CA LEU A 159 -2.77 -12.48 -9.57
C LEU A 159 -3.58 -13.69 -9.09
N SER A 160 -4.91 -13.63 -9.20
CA SER A 160 -5.77 -14.77 -8.87
C SER A 160 -5.49 -15.99 -9.76
N TYR A 161 -5.27 -15.76 -11.06
CA TYR A 161 -4.89 -16.77 -12.03
C TYR A 161 -3.56 -17.45 -11.68
N SER A 162 -2.52 -16.67 -11.33
CA SER A 162 -1.20 -17.21 -10.98
C SER A 162 -1.26 -18.08 -9.73
N GLN A 163 -2.03 -17.67 -8.70
CA GLN A 163 -2.26 -18.50 -7.52
C GLN A 163 -2.96 -19.83 -7.85
N ALA A 164 -3.88 -19.83 -8.83
CA ALA A 164 -4.55 -21.05 -9.27
C ALA A 164 -3.65 -21.98 -10.10
N LYS A 165 -2.67 -21.44 -10.83
CA LYS A 165 -1.65 -22.24 -11.53
C LYS A 165 -0.81 -23.06 -10.56
N VAL A 166 -0.29 -22.41 -9.51
CA VAL A 166 0.54 -23.06 -8.48
C VAL A 166 -0.26 -23.84 -7.41
N GLY A 167 -1.57 -24.00 -7.60
CA GLY A 167 -2.42 -24.82 -6.73
C GLY A 167 -2.84 -24.17 -5.40
N ASN A 168 -2.54 -22.90 -5.17
CA ASN A 168 -2.99 -22.12 -4.01
C ASN A 168 -4.46 -21.70 -4.10
N ALA A 169 -5.09 -21.83 -5.27
CA ALA A 169 -6.48 -21.46 -5.48
C ALA A 169 -7.22 -22.44 -6.42
N PRO A 170 -8.57 -22.45 -6.42
CA PRO A 170 -9.35 -23.34 -7.27
C PRO A 170 -9.01 -23.23 -8.76
N ARG A 171 -8.87 -24.38 -9.44
CA ARG A 171 -8.53 -24.47 -10.87
C ARG A 171 -9.42 -23.65 -11.80
N ALA A 172 -10.69 -23.43 -11.42
CA ALA A 172 -11.61 -22.61 -12.21
C ALA A 172 -11.07 -21.19 -12.44
N LEU A 173 -10.32 -20.63 -11.48
CA LEU A 173 -9.71 -19.31 -11.60
C LEU A 173 -8.61 -19.28 -12.68
N ALA A 174 -7.99 -20.41 -13.00
CA ALA A 174 -7.03 -20.52 -14.09
C ALA A 174 -7.67 -20.59 -15.50
N LYS A 175 -9.02 -20.55 -15.62
CA LYS A 175 -9.70 -20.70 -16.91
C LYS A 175 -9.62 -19.43 -17.74
N LEU A 176 -8.90 -19.50 -18.86
CA LEU A 176 -8.81 -18.41 -19.85
C LEU A 176 -9.96 -18.44 -20.85
N ASN A 177 -10.33 -17.27 -21.36
CA ASN A 177 -11.21 -17.14 -22.54
C ASN A 177 -10.39 -17.13 -23.85
N LYS A 178 -11.07 -16.98 -24.99
CA LYS A 178 -10.44 -16.93 -26.33
C LYS A 178 -9.40 -15.80 -26.53
N HIS A 179 -9.40 -14.79 -25.68
CA HIS A 179 -8.48 -13.65 -25.73
C HIS A 179 -7.40 -13.72 -24.63
N GLY A 180 -7.26 -14.86 -23.94
CA GLY A 180 -6.26 -15.02 -22.87
C GLY A 180 -6.61 -14.31 -21.55
N VAL A 181 -7.87 -13.93 -21.33
CA VAL A 181 -8.30 -13.28 -20.08
C VAL A 181 -8.86 -14.33 -19.10
N PRO A 182 -8.41 -14.36 -17.82
CA PRO A 182 -8.95 -15.25 -16.79
C PRO A 182 -10.31 -14.74 -16.30
N TRP A 183 -11.36 -15.01 -17.08
CA TRP A 183 -12.68 -14.39 -16.88
C TRP A 183 -13.37 -14.81 -15.57
N ILE A 184 -13.12 -16.03 -15.08
CA ILE A 184 -13.65 -16.48 -13.78
C ILE A 184 -12.99 -15.70 -12.65
N SER A 185 -11.66 -15.54 -12.69
CA SER A 185 -10.95 -14.67 -11.74
C SER A 185 -11.45 -13.24 -11.80
N LEU A 186 -11.73 -12.71 -13.00
CA LEU A 186 -12.29 -11.37 -13.15
C LEU A 186 -13.64 -11.24 -12.45
N LEU A 187 -14.54 -12.20 -12.66
CA LEU A 187 -15.86 -12.21 -12.01
C LEU A 187 -15.75 -12.31 -10.48
N VAL A 188 -14.87 -13.19 -9.99
CA VAL A 188 -14.65 -13.35 -8.54
C VAL A 188 -14.07 -12.08 -7.93
N VAL A 189 -13.05 -11.48 -8.55
CA VAL A 189 -12.47 -10.20 -8.12
C VAL A 189 -13.54 -9.11 -8.12
N PHE A 190 -14.40 -9.04 -9.13
CA PHE A 190 -15.50 -8.08 -9.18
C PHE A 190 -16.48 -8.26 -8.01
N ILE A 191 -16.98 -9.47 -7.78
CA ILE A 191 -17.91 -9.77 -6.68
C ILE A 191 -17.28 -9.44 -5.32
N VAL A 192 -16.04 -9.89 -5.10
CA VAL A 192 -15.30 -9.60 -3.86
C VAL A 192 -15.11 -8.10 -3.68
N SER A 193 -14.77 -7.36 -4.74
CA SER A 193 -14.62 -5.90 -4.69
C SER A 193 -15.93 -5.19 -4.32
N CYS A 194 -17.06 -5.62 -4.88
CA CYS A 194 -18.38 -5.10 -4.51
C CYS A 194 -18.70 -5.36 -3.03
N ILE A 195 -18.43 -6.56 -2.53
CA ILE A 195 -18.65 -6.90 -1.11
C ILE A 195 -17.74 -6.08 -0.19
N MET A 196 -16.46 -5.95 -0.56
CA MET A 196 -15.48 -5.16 0.21
C MET A 196 -15.79 -3.66 0.24
N PHE A 197 -16.68 -3.17 -0.63
CA PHE A 197 -17.14 -1.78 -0.59
C PHE A 197 -18.18 -1.52 0.51
N LEU A 198 -18.96 -2.54 0.90
CA LEU A 198 -20.09 -2.39 1.83
C LEU A 198 -19.75 -1.99 3.28
N PRO A 199 -18.66 -2.49 3.92
CA PRO A 199 -18.46 -2.27 5.35
C PRO A 199 -17.85 -0.91 5.71
N PHE A 200 -17.50 -0.07 4.72
CA PHE A 200 -16.79 1.18 4.96
C PHE A 200 -17.71 2.40 4.82
N PRO A 201 -17.98 3.14 5.92
CA PRO A 201 -18.90 4.27 5.90
C PRO A 201 -18.31 5.54 5.27
N SER A 202 -17.00 5.58 5.01
CA SER A 202 -16.34 6.71 4.36
C SER A 202 -15.15 6.27 3.51
N TRP A 203 -14.82 7.08 2.51
CA TRP A 203 -13.66 6.88 1.64
C TRP A 203 -12.35 6.77 2.42
N ALA A 204 -12.13 7.65 3.42
CA ALA A 204 -10.90 7.63 4.21
C ALA A 204 -10.72 6.32 4.99
N LYS A 205 -11.80 5.74 5.53
CA LYS A 205 -11.74 4.45 6.23
C LYS A 205 -11.45 3.30 5.27
N LEU A 206 -12.05 3.31 4.07
CA LEU A 206 -11.74 2.36 3.00
C LEU A 206 -10.26 2.45 2.58
N VAL A 207 -9.76 3.66 2.35
CA VAL A 207 -8.37 3.90 1.94
C VAL A 207 -7.39 3.48 3.03
N GLY A 208 -7.67 3.78 4.31
CA GLY A 208 -6.86 3.29 5.42
C GLY A 208 -6.77 1.76 5.43
N PHE A 209 -7.89 1.07 5.24
CA PHE A 209 -7.94 -0.40 5.17
C PHE A 209 -7.13 -0.95 3.99
N ILE A 210 -7.34 -0.41 2.78
CA ILE A 210 -6.61 -0.85 1.58
C ILE A 210 -5.12 -0.59 1.73
N THR A 211 -4.74 0.56 2.29
CA THR A 211 -3.35 0.94 2.53
C THR A 211 -2.67 -0.06 3.47
N SER A 212 -3.26 -0.30 4.65
CA SER A 212 -2.69 -1.25 5.60
C SER A 212 -2.63 -2.66 5.04
N GLY A 213 -3.69 -3.13 4.36
CA GLY A 213 -3.68 -4.46 3.76
C GLY A 213 -2.61 -4.62 2.68
N THR A 214 -2.43 -3.59 1.84
CA THR A 214 -1.41 -3.60 0.79
C THR A 214 0.00 -3.55 1.38
N VAL A 215 0.24 -2.68 2.35
CA VAL A 215 1.54 -2.55 3.02
C VAL A 215 1.89 -3.80 3.83
N LEU A 216 0.91 -4.42 4.49
CA LEU A 216 1.09 -5.70 5.18
C LEU A 216 1.48 -6.81 4.20
N SER A 217 0.88 -6.83 3.00
CA SER A 217 1.31 -7.75 1.93
C SER A 217 2.77 -7.49 1.54
N PHE A 218 3.19 -6.23 1.43
CA PHE A 218 4.57 -5.86 1.07
C PHE A 218 5.60 -6.25 2.14
N ALA A 219 5.22 -6.21 3.42
CA ALA A 219 6.09 -6.57 4.53
C ALA A 219 6.61 -8.02 4.46
N THR A 220 5.92 -8.92 3.75
CA THR A 220 6.44 -10.28 3.50
C THR A 220 7.71 -10.28 2.62
N GLY A 221 7.79 -9.36 1.66
CA GLY A 221 8.88 -9.28 0.68
C GLY A 221 10.27 -9.13 1.31
N PRO A 222 10.49 -8.19 2.24
CA PRO A 222 11.75 -8.07 2.96
C PRO A 222 12.24 -9.36 3.64
N VAL A 223 11.35 -10.06 4.33
CA VAL A 223 11.68 -11.33 5.00
C VAL A 223 12.05 -12.39 3.96
N VAL A 224 11.29 -12.48 2.86
CA VAL A 224 11.55 -13.39 1.75
C VAL A 224 12.90 -13.11 1.10
N VAL A 225 13.24 -11.85 0.79
CA VAL A 225 14.53 -11.50 0.18
C VAL A 225 15.70 -11.87 1.10
N ALA A 226 15.59 -11.60 2.39
CA ALA A 226 16.62 -11.93 3.38
C ALA A 226 16.77 -13.46 3.57
N ALA A 227 15.67 -14.22 3.50
CA ALA A 227 15.68 -15.68 3.52
C ALA A 227 16.30 -16.26 2.23
N LEU A 228 15.86 -15.81 1.04
CA LEU A 228 16.37 -16.28 -0.25
C LEU A 228 17.86 -15.99 -0.45
N ARG A 229 18.40 -14.90 0.11
CA ARG A 229 19.86 -14.66 0.14
C ARG A 229 20.66 -15.76 0.81
N ARG A 230 20.09 -16.42 1.82
CA ARG A 230 20.73 -17.49 2.58
C ARG A 230 20.42 -18.88 2.04
N GLN A 231 19.22 -19.05 1.47
CA GLN A 231 18.77 -20.34 0.93
C GLN A 231 19.34 -20.60 -0.46
N LEU A 232 19.40 -19.56 -1.30
CA LEU A 232 19.82 -19.65 -2.71
C LEU A 232 20.95 -18.63 -2.99
N PRO A 233 22.13 -18.77 -2.38
CA PRO A 233 23.22 -17.79 -2.51
C PRO A 233 23.77 -17.73 -3.95
N GLU A 234 23.87 -18.87 -4.63
CA GLU A 234 24.44 -19.01 -5.97
C GLU A 234 23.45 -18.71 -7.10
N GLN A 235 22.17 -18.49 -6.79
CA GLN A 235 21.17 -18.19 -7.81
C GLN A 235 21.50 -16.88 -8.51
N GLU A 236 21.50 -16.89 -9.85
CA GLU A 236 21.67 -15.67 -10.64
C GLU A 236 20.52 -14.70 -10.35
N ARG A 237 20.89 -13.47 -9.98
CA ARG A 237 19.94 -12.41 -9.61
C ARG A 237 20.04 -11.28 -10.62
N PRO A 238 19.01 -11.09 -11.47
CA PRO A 238 18.91 -9.99 -12.42
C PRO A 238 19.11 -8.62 -11.74
N PHE A 239 18.63 -8.47 -10.50
CA PHE A 239 18.86 -7.31 -9.65
C PHE A 239 19.27 -7.77 -8.25
N LYS A 240 20.33 -7.16 -7.71
CA LYS A 240 20.80 -7.38 -6.33
C LYS A 240 20.53 -6.12 -5.51
N LEU A 241 19.60 -6.21 -4.56
CA LEU A 241 19.31 -5.12 -3.63
C LEU A 241 20.58 -4.80 -2.80
N PRO A 242 21.07 -3.55 -2.82
CA PRO A 242 22.25 -3.15 -2.05
C PRO A 242 21.99 -3.16 -0.54
N GLY A 243 23.04 -2.97 0.28
CA GLY A 243 22.90 -2.79 1.73
C GLY A 243 22.60 -4.07 2.52
N ASN A 244 22.80 -5.26 1.94
CA ASN A 244 22.51 -6.55 2.58
C ASN A 244 21.14 -6.52 3.29
N ASP A 245 21.02 -7.01 4.52
CA ASP A 245 19.75 -7.09 5.24
C ASP A 245 19.29 -5.77 5.89
N VAL A 246 20.07 -4.70 5.76
CA VAL A 246 19.71 -3.37 6.29
C VAL A 246 18.49 -2.80 5.55
N LEU A 247 18.45 -2.87 4.22
CA LEU A 247 17.29 -2.38 3.47
C LEU A 247 16.02 -3.24 3.71
N PRO A 248 16.10 -4.58 3.69
CA PRO A 248 14.98 -5.42 4.11
C PRO A 248 14.45 -5.11 5.52
N ILE A 249 15.31 -5.05 6.54
CA ILE A 249 14.83 -4.84 7.92
C ILE A 249 14.15 -3.46 8.07
N ILE A 250 14.72 -2.41 7.45
CA ILE A 250 14.11 -1.08 7.43
C ILE A 250 12.74 -1.13 6.73
N GLY A 251 12.65 -1.80 5.57
CA GLY A 251 11.39 -1.96 4.84
C GLY A 251 10.32 -2.67 5.68
N PHE A 252 10.71 -3.72 6.42
CA PHE A 252 9.81 -4.45 7.30
C PHE A 252 9.32 -3.59 8.48
N ILE A 253 10.22 -2.84 9.12
CA ILE A 253 9.90 -1.90 10.20
C ILE A 253 8.93 -0.82 9.68
N CYS A 254 9.23 -0.17 8.57
CA CYS A 254 8.37 0.87 8.00
C CYS A 254 6.97 0.35 7.67
N ALA A 255 6.87 -0.86 7.13
CA ALA A 255 5.58 -1.46 6.82
C ALA A 255 4.74 -1.73 8.08
N ASN A 256 5.36 -2.26 9.15
CA ASN A 256 4.68 -2.48 10.42
C ASN A 256 4.28 -1.17 11.11
N LEU A 257 5.10 -0.11 11.01
CA LEU A 257 4.76 1.22 11.51
C LEU A 257 3.56 1.83 10.78
N ILE A 258 3.47 1.69 9.45
CA ILE A 258 2.30 2.17 8.70
C ILE A 258 1.03 1.43 9.15
N VAL A 259 1.11 0.11 9.35
CA VAL A 259 -0.01 -0.65 9.92
C VAL A 259 -0.35 -0.12 11.32
N TYR A 260 0.64 0.10 12.18
CA TYR A 260 0.42 0.65 13.52
C TYR A 260 -0.27 2.04 13.51
N TRP A 261 0.20 2.98 12.68
CA TRP A 261 -0.34 4.33 12.54
C TRP A 261 -1.78 4.37 12.01
N THR A 262 -2.21 3.30 11.34
CA THR A 262 -3.58 3.20 10.81
C THR A 262 -4.62 3.01 11.91
N GLY A 263 -4.19 2.50 13.07
CA GLY A 263 -4.99 2.40 14.28
C GLY A 263 -5.94 1.20 14.33
N TRP A 264 -6.38 0.90 15.55
CA TRP A 264 -7.17 -0.29 15.89
C TRP A 264 -8.45 -0.44 15.05
N GLU A 265 -9.25 0.62 14.92
CA GLU A 265 -10.55 0.61 14.23
C GLU A 265 -10.51 0.07 12.80
N THR A 266 -9.39 0.30 12.13
CA THR A 266 -9.16 -0.18 10.76
C THR A 266 -8.46 -1.53 10.80
N ASN A 267 -7.48 -1.69 11.68
CA ASN A 267 -6.64 -2.88 11.76
C ASN A 267 -7.40 -4.13 12.21
N TRP A 268 -8.36 -4.05 13.13
CA TRP A 268 -9.14 -5.23 13.52
C TRP A 268 -9.92 -5.81 12.34
N LYS A 269 -10.45 -4.95 11.46
CA LYS A 269 -11.12 -5.37 10.21
C LYS A 269 -10.12 -6.03 9.27
N LEU A 270 -8.92 -5.47 9.15
CA LEU A 270 -7.84 -6.05 8.34
C LEU A 270 -7.43 -7.44 8.85
N PHE A 271 -7.17 -7.58 10.15
CA PHE A 271 -6.78 -8.87 10.72
C PHE A 271 -7.89 -9.90 10.64
N LEU A 272 -9.16 -9.48 10.75
CA LEU A 272 -10.30 -10.35 10.46
C LEU A 272 -10.32 -10.80 8.99
N ALA A 273 -10.08 -9.89 8.03
CA ALA A 273 -10.01 -10.26 6.62
C ALA A 273 -8.85 -11.22 6.31
N VAL A 274 -7.68 -11.01 6.94
CA VAL A 274 -6.53 -11.92 6.85
C VAL A 274 -6.87 -13.28 7.47
N ALA A 275 -7.53 -13.31 8.63
CA ALA A 275 -7.97 -14.54 9.27
C ALA A 275 -8.97 -15.31 8.40
N ILE A 276 -9.94 -14.63 7.78
CA ILE A 276 -10.84 -15.22 6.78
C ILE A 276 -10.04 -15.80 5.62
N GLY A 277 -9.01 -15.09 5.13
CA GLY A 277 -8.10 -15.59 4.09
C GLY A 277 -7.42 -16.90 4.48
N TYR A 278 -6.88 -16.99 5.70
CA TYR A 278 -6.31 -18.24 6.22
C TYR A 278 -7.35 -19.36 6.34
N VAL A 279 -8.57 -19.05 6.80
CA VAL A 279 -9.67 -20.02 6.86
C VAL A 279 -10.00 -20.54 5.46
N VAL A 280 -10.14 -19.65 4.48
CA VAL A 280 -10.39 -20.02 3.07
C VAL A 280 -9.27 -20.89 2.53
N MET A 281 -8.00 -20.58 2.83
CA MET A 281 -6.86 -21.41 2.44
C MET A 281 -6.93 -22.81 3.06
N VAL A 282 -7.23 -22.92 4.35
CA VAL A 282 -7.36 -24.22 5.05
C VAL A 282 -8.53 -25.03 4.48
N LEU A 283 -9.69 -24.40 4.27
CA LEU A 283 -10.85 -25.04 3.64
C LEU A 283 -10.50 -25.51 2.23
N HIS A 284 -9.77 -24.70 1.45
CA HIS A 284 -9.30 -25.11 0.13
C HIS A 284 -8.42 -26.36 0.22
N HIS A 285 -7.48 -26.40 1.17
CA HIS A 285 -6.57 -27.53 1.36
C HIS A 285 -7.30 -28.82 1.81
N ILE A 286 -8.38 -28.69 2.59
CA ILE A 286 -9.23 -29.81 3.05
C ILE A 286 -10.11 -30.35 1.92
N PHE A 287 -10.76 -29.45 1.17
CA PHE A 287 -11.78 -29.81 0.17
C PHE A 287 -11.26 -29.93 -1.26
N ALA A 288 -10.00 -29.59 -1.51
CA ALA A 288 -9.38 -29.77 -2.82
C ALA A 288 -9.37 -31.25 -3.22
N LYS A 289 -10.04 -31.55 -4.34
CA LYS A 289 -10.13 -32.90 -4.89
C LYS A 289 -8.79 -33.45 -5.37
N ASP A 290 -7.89 -32.57 -5.79
CA ASP A 290 -6.58 -32.94 -6.31
C ASP A 290 -5.48 -32.44 -5.37
N LYS A 291 -5.15 -33.30 -4.40
CA LYS A 291 -4.14 -32.99 -3.37
C LYS A 291 -2.72 -32.94 -3.91
N ALA A 292 -2.43 -33.57 -5.06
CA ALA A 292 -1.10 -33.60 -5.64
C ALA A 292 -0.63 -32.23 -6.14
N ARG A 293 -1.57 -31.30 -6.39
CA ARG A 293 -1.26 -29.92 -6.78
C ARG A 293 -1.17 -28.95 -5.61
N LEU A 294 -1.55 -29.37 -4.40
CA LEU A 294 -1.51 -28.47 -3.25
C LEU A 294 -0.05 -28.29 -2.83
N PRO A 295 0.42 -27.05 -2.66
CA PRO A 295 1.73 -26.83 -2.08
C PRO A 295 1.76 -27.33 -0.63
N ASP A 296 2.89 -27.89 -0.24
CA ASP A 296 3.08 -28.43 1.10
C ASP A 296 3.08 -27.30 2.15
N LEU A 297 2.20 -27.42 3.15
CA LEU A 297 2.06 -26.44 4.21
C LEU A 297 3.14 -26.70 5.28
N LYS A 298 4.34 -26.17 5.05
CA LYS A 298 5.45 -26.25 6.01
C LYS A 298 5.22 -25.34 7.22
N MET A 299 4.36 -25.79 8.13
CA MET A 299 3.92 -25.03 9.31
C MET A 299 5.09 -24.61 10.21
N ARG A 300 6.15 -25.43 10.28
CA ARG A 300 7.41 -25.10 10.99
C ARG A 300 8.12 -23.88 10.42
N SER A 301 7.97 -23.60 9.13
CA SER A 301 8.53 -22.41 8.49
C SER A 301 7.56 -21.23 8.47
N GLY A 302 6.26 -21.49 8.65
CA GLY A 302 5.21 -20.47 8.60
C GLY A 302 4.78 -19.88 9.94
N TRP A 303 5.13 -20.47 11.09
CA TRP A 303 4.57 -20.06 12.39
C TRP A 303 4.91 -18.61 12.78
N TRP A 304 6.03 -18.06 12.29
CA TRP A 304 6.40 -16.67 12.54
C TRP A 304 5.34 -15.67 12.04
N MET A 305 4.54 -16.03 11.02
CA MET A 305 3.43 -15.21 10.56
C MET A 305 2.34 -15.09 11.63
N ILE A 306 2.09 -16.15 12.40
CA ILE A 306 1.12 -16.11 13.51
C ILE A 306 1.63 -15.20 14.62
N LEU A 307 2.91 -15.33 14.98
CA LEU A 307 3.56 -14.42 15.95
C LEU A 307 3.47 -12.96 15.47
N TRP A 308 3.74 -12.73 14.19
CA TRP A 308 3.70 -11.41 13.57
C TRP A 308 2.30 -10.80 13.59
N MET A 309 1.29 -11.54 13.12
CA MET A 309 -0.10 -11.09 13.12
C MET A 309 -0.62 -10.85 14.54
N ALA A 310 -0.41 -11.81 15.46
CA ALA A 310 -0.87 -11.68 16.84
C ALA A 310 -0.21 -10.49 17.55
N GLY A 311 1.09 -10.28 17.33
CA GLY A 311 1.77 -9.13 17.91
C GLY A 311 1.32 -7.81 17.31
N LEU A 312 1.05 -7.71 16.00
CA LEU A 312 0.48 -6.50 15.41
C LEU A 312 -0.95 -6.22 15.89
N VAL A 313 -1.78 -7.26 16.09
CA VAL A 313 -3.11 -7.14 16.72
C VAL A 313 -2.97 -6.52 18.10
N LEU A 314 -2.09 -7.10 18.94
CA LEU A 314 -1.87 -6.61 20.30
C LEU A 314 -1.36 -5.17 20.27
N LEU A 315 -0.29 -4.88 19.54
CA LEU A 315 0.29 -3.54 19.44
C LEU A 315 -0.73 -2.51 18.98
N SER A 316 -1.53 -2.84 17.96
CA SER A 316 -2.59 -1.95 17.49
C SER A 316 -3.68 -1.74 18.54
N LEU A 317 -4.02 -2.75 19.34
CA LEU A 317 -5.03 -2.65 20.40
C LEU A 317 -4.54 -1.79 21.58
N ILE A 318 -3.29 -1.98 22.02
CA ILE A 318 -2.74 -1.22 23.17
C ILE A 318 -2.13 0.14 22.75
N GLY A 319 -2.08 0.42 21.46
CA GLY A 319 -1.51 1.63 20.88
C GLY A 319 -2.39 2.87 21.02
N HIS A 320 -1.77 4.03 20.75
CA HIS A 320 -2.40 5.35 20.84
C HIS A 320 -3.29 5.68 19.62
N TYR A 321 -3.06 5.04 18.46
CA TYR A 321 -3.75 5.38 17.22
C TYR A 321 -5.12 4.72 17.07
N GLY A 322 -6.12 5.52 16.72
CA GLY A 322 -7.38 5.09 16.11
C GLY A 322 -8.17 4.04 16.89
N GLY A 323 -8.71 4.39 18.06
CA GLY A 323 -9.60 3.52 18.84
C GLY A 323 -8.89 2.41 19.63
N GLY A 324 -7.57 2.47 19.77
CA GLY A 324 -6.82 1.66 20.71
C GLY A 324 -7.02 2.10 22.16
N LEU A 325 -6.51 1.29 23.10
CA LEU A 325 -6.63 1.49 24.55
C LEU A 325 -5.69 2.59 25.09
N ASP A 326 -4.80 3.12 24.26
CA ASP A 326 -3.87 4.21 24.60
C ASP A 326 -3.00 3.96 25.86
N ILE A 327 -2.44 2.75 25.97
CA ILE A 327 -1.66 2.36 27.16
C ILE A 327 -0.18 2.77 27.01
N MET A 328 0.36 2.72 25.79
CA MET A 328 1.79 2.98 25.55
C MET A 328 2.12 4.46 25.31
N GLY A 329 1.13 5.32 25.03
CA GLY A 329 1.37 6.67 24.53
C GLY A 329 2.15 6.67 23.21
N PHE A 330 2.48 7.87 22.71
CA PHE A 330 3.09 8.03 21.37
C PHE A 330 4.48 7.39 21.26
N ILE A 331 5.47 7.84 22.05
CA ILE A 331 6.88 7.45 21.88
C ILE A 331 7.08 5.93 22.08
N TRP A 332 6.54 5.37 23.16
CA TRP A 332 6.73 3.94 23.44
C TRP A 332 5.99 3.07 22.43
N GLY A 333 4.84 3.52 21.90
CA GLY A 333 4.14 2.83 20.83
C GLY A 333 5.02 2.62 19.60
N GLU A 334 5.72 3.66 19.16
CA GLU A 334 6.65 3.59 18.03
C GLU A 334 7.85 2.67 18.35
N VAL A 335 8.49 2.88 19.50
CA VAL A 335 9.70 2.12 19.90
C VAL A 335 9.41 0.63 20.04
N VAL A 336 8.32 0.26 20.72
CA VAL A 336 7.93 -1.14 20.90
C VAL A 336 7.61 -1.78 19.55
N THR A 337 6.94 -1.06 18.64
CA THR A 337 6.64 -1.56 17.29
C THR A 337 7.91 -1.81 16.48
N VAL A 338 8.92 -0.93 16.59
CA VAL A 338 10.24 -1.13 15.96
C VAL A 338 10.94 -2.36 16.53
N ILE A 339 11.02 -2.49 17.86
CA ILE A 339 11.66 -3.64 18.52
C ILE A 339 10.97 -4.94 18.13
N PHE A 340 9.64 -4.98 18.19
CA PHE A 340 8.84 -6.12 17.78
C PHE A 340 9.11 -6.50 16.31
N SER A 341 9.16 -5.52 15.41
CA SER A 341 9.44 -5.74 13.99
C SER A 341 10.82 -6.36 13.78
N VAL A 342 11.84 -5.89 14.50
CA VAL A 342 13.19 -6.45 14.43
C VAL A 342 13.20 -7.90 14.91
N ILE A 343 12.55 -8.20 16.04
CA ILE A 343 12.46 -9.56 16.59
C ILE A 343 11.77 -10.49 15.57
N VAL A 344 10.60 -10.10 15.08
CA VAL A 344 9.84 -10.89 14.11
C VAL A 344 10.61 -11.10 12.81
N PHE A 345 11.34 -10.09 12.32
CA PHE A 345 12.15 -10.21 11.11
C PHE A 345 13.21 -11.31 11.26
N TYR A 346 13.95 -11.33 12.37
CA TYR A 346 14.95 -12.37 12.62
C TYR A 346 14.34 -13.75 12.91
N VAL A 347 13.18 -13.80 13.57
CA VAL A 347 12.42 -15.05 13.75
C VAL A 347 11.95 -15.59 12.39
N GLY A 348 11.44 -14.74 11.50
CA GLY A 348 11.05 -15.14 10.15
C GLY A 348 12.22 -15.72 9.36
N ILE A 349 13.41 -15.09 9.45
CA ILE A 349 14.63 -15.59 8.81
C ILE A 349 15.11 -16.91 9.43
N SER A 350 14.99 -17.09 10.75
CA SER A 350 15.41 -18.33 11.41
C SER A 350 14.49 -19.50 11.05
N CYS A 351 13.23 -19.22 10.71
CA CYS A 351 12.23 -20.21 10.29
C CYS A 351 12.29 -20.57 8.80
N ARG A 352 13.24 -20.01 8.03
CA ARG A 352 13.38 -20.28 6.60
C ARG A 352 13.56 -21.78 6.31
N LEU A 353 13.10 -22.23 5.15
CA LEU A 353 13.34 -23.57 4.60
C LEU A 353 14.85 -23.87 4.48
N SER A 354 15.22 -25.14 4.45
CA SER A 354 16.58 -25.54 4.09
C SER A 354 16.90 -25.13 2.63
N PRO A 355 18.19 -24.98 2.26
CA PRO A 355 18.58 -24.72 0.87
C PRO A 355 18.02 -25.75 -0.12
N GLU A 356 18.05 -27.03 0.25
CA GLU A 356 17.54 -28.14 -0.58
C GLU A 356 16.04 -28.02 -0.82
N GLU A 357 15.26 -27.79 0.24
CA GLU A 357 13.81 -27.59 0.15
C GLU A 357 13.45 -26.33 -0.65
N ALA A 358 14.28 -25.29 -0.58
CA ALA A 358 14.07 -24.07 -1.34
C ALA A 358 14.32 -24.28 -2.84
N VAL A 359 15.34 -25.05 -3.23
CA VAL A 359 15.58 -25.44 -4.63
C VAL A 359 14.41 -26.25 -5.16
N GLU A 360 13.96 -27.26 -4.41
CA GLU A 360 12.81 -28.09 -4.80
C GLU A 360 11.55 -27.24 -5.02
N ALA A 361 11.27 -26.28 -4.15
CA ALA A 361 10.12 -25.38 -4.29
C ALA A 361 10.22 -24.49 -5.55
N VAL A 362 11.42 -24.02 -5.91
CA VAL A 362 11.65 -23.25 -7.14
C VAL A 362 11.40 -24.11 -8.37
N GLU A 363 11.92 -25.33 -8.41
CA GLU A 363 11.72 -26.26 -9.52
C GLU A 363 10.25 -26.64 -9.69
N GLN A 364 9.53 -26.89 -8.59
CA GLN A 364 8.09 -27.17 -8.61
C GLN A 364 7.29 -26.00 -9.21
N THR A 365 7.68 -24.76 -8.88
CA THR A 365 7.01 -23.56 -9.40
C THR A 365 7.23 -23.42 -10.91
N GLN A 366 8.46 -23.65 -11.39
CA GLN A 366 8.78 -23.59 -12.82
C GLN A 366 7.97 -24.62 -13.63
N ARG A 367 7.82 -25.85 -13.11
CA ARG A 367 7.02 -26.90 -13.76
C ARG A 367 5.52 -26.60 -13.82
N ALA A 368 5.01 -25.70 -12.99
CA ALA A 368 3.60 -25.28 -13.02
C ALA A 368 3.34 -24.15 -14.03
N ASP A 369 4.39 -23.46 -14.46
CA ASP A 369 4.32 -22.39 -15.45
C ASP A 369 4.36 -22.94 -16.88
N ASP A 370 5.16 -23.99 -17.11
CA ASP A 370 5.20 -24.82 -18.33
C ASP A 370 3.89 -25.62 -18.53
#